data_AF-A0A522RII6-F1
#
_entry.id   AF-A0A522RII6-F1
#
_cell.length_a   1.000
_cell.length_b   1.000
_cell.length_c   1.000
_cell.angle_alpha   90.00
_cell.angle_beta   90.00
_cell.angle_gamma   90.00
#
_symmetry.space_group_name_H-M   'P 1'
#
loop_
_entity.id
_entity.type
_entity.pdbx_description
1 polymer ?
#
loop_
_entity_poly.entity_id
_entity_poly.type
_entity_poly.pdbx_seq_one_letter_code
_entity_poly.pdbx_strand_id
1 'polypeptide(L)'
;MKPVWLFMALGATITGMAMANPPKASGVPATSATPDDQYLWLEDIHGTKSMDWVHAQNAVTQKAFMESLEFDKTRGEILEVLDSEARIPIVHRRGDYLYNFWQDKAHPRGVWRRTTMAEFEKADPKWETVLDIDALNQAEGKKWVFKGAECMKPDYVHCLVSLSPGGGDAVEVREFDLPSKSFVKDGFFLPVAKTEVGWIDANHVYVGTDFGPGSMTKSSYPRIVKEWTRGTPLSSAKLVYEGKPDDLTVGASYDRTKGFERDYVGVQQDFYHREIFLRKDGHLAKLDLPSDADFSTDR
;
A
#
# COMPACT_ATOMS: atom_id res chain seq x y z
N MET A 1 -8.28 14.83 -15.87
CA MET A 1 -9.04 14.37 -14.68
C MET A 1 -8.03 13.80 -13.69
N LYS A 2 -7.94 14.42 -12.50
CA LYS A 2 -6.97 14.09 -11.46
C LYS A 2 -7.31 12.72 -10.84
N PRO A 3 -6.36 11.81 -10.60
CA PRO A 3 -6.60 10.71 -9.68
C PRO A 3 -6.47 11.27 -8.26
N VAL A 4 -7.59 11.70 -7.69
CA VAL A 4 -7.69 12.01 -6.25
C VAL A 4 -7.73 10.66 -5.54
N TRP A 5 -6.66 10.32 -4.82
CA TRP A 5 -6.71 9.25 -3.84
C TRP A 5 -7.47 9.77 -2.63
N LEU A 6 -8.74 9.37 -2.55
CA LEU A 6 -9.64 9.68 -1.45
C LEU A 6 -9.40 8.65 -0.33
N PHE A 7 -8.87 9.07 0.82
CA PHE A 7 -8.99 8.28 2.05
C PHE A 7 -9.83 9.06 3.06
N MET A 8 -10.96 8.44 3.42
CA MET A 8 -11.99 8.97 4.31
C MET A 8 -11.44 9.20 5.72
N ALA A 9 -11.76 10.38 6.25
CA ALA A 9 -11.55 10.79 7.63
C ALA A 9 -12.51 10.07 8.58
N LEU A 10 -12.04 9.70 9.77
CA LEU A 10 -12.89 9.53 10.93
C LEU A 10 -12.33 10.40 12.06
N GLY A 11 -13.03 11.48 12.35
CA GLY A 11 -12.67 12.43 13.40
C GLY A 11 -13.05 11.90 14.78
N ALA A 12 -12.18 12.15 15.75
CA ALA A 12 -12.56 12.28 17.15
C ALA A 12 -11.68 13.34 17.80
N THR A 13 -12.31 14.48 18.08
CA THR A 13 -11.83 15.55 18.93
C THR A 13 -11.66 15.06 20.37
N ILE A 14 -10.60 15.48 21.07
CA ILE A 14 -10.69 16.14 22.39
C ILE A 14 -9.39 16.95 22.64
N THR A 15 -9.64 18.18 23.04
CA THR A 15 -8.77 19.31 23.35
C THR A 15 -8.02 19.14 24.68
N GLY A 16 -6.82 19.73 24.80
CA GLY A 16 -6.39 20.37 26.06
C GLY A 16 -5.01 20.00 26.60
N MET A 17 -3.97 20.72 26.17
CA MET A 17 -2.67 20.84 26.86
C MET A 17 -2.78 21.68 28.15
N ALA A 18 -2.04 21.31 29.20
CA ALA A 18 -1.21 22.24 29.98
C ALA A 18 -0.22 21.49 30.88
N MET A 19 1.07 21.85 30.78
CA MET A 19 2.14 21.44 31.68
C MET A 19 2.19 22.34 32.92
N ALA A 20 2.42 21.76 34.11
CA ALA A 20 3.08 22.43 35.24
C ALA A 20 3.71 21.38 36.19
N ASN A 21 4.96 21.64 36.62
CA ASN A 21 5.76 20.79 37.52
C ASN A 21 5.09 20.49 38.87
N PRO A 22 5.32 19.30 39.48
CA PRO A 22 4.62 18.88 40.69
C PRO A 22 5.34 19.35 41.97
N PRO A 23 4.60 19.83 42.99
CA PRO A 23 5.05 19.75 44.37
C PRO A 23 4.76 18.34 44.92
N LYS A 24 5.74 17.75 45.62
CA LYS A 24 5.58 16.51 46.39
C LYS A 24 4.42 16.65 47.38
N ALA A 25 3.35 15.88 47.17
CA ALA A 25 2.29 15.68 48.14
C ALA A 25 2.02 14.19 48.31
N SER A 26 2.16 13.76 49.56
CA SER A 26 1.60 12.61 50.27
C SER A 26 0.93 11.51 49.43
N GLY A 27 1.47 10.29 49.55
CA GLY A 27 0.95 9.08 48.95
C GLY A 27 -0.54 8.86 49.26
N VAL A 28 -1.35 9.01 48.22
CA VAL A 28 -2.59 8.26 48.06
C VAL A 28 -2.18 6.94 47.41
N PRO A 29 -2.59 5.76 47.92
CA PRO A 29 -2.30 4.51 47.23
C PRO A 29 -2.94 4.63 45.84
N ALA A 30 -2.10 4.61 44.80
CA ALA A 30 -2.53 4.50 43.43
C ALA A 30 -3.10 3.09 43.23
N THR A 31 -4.34 2.89 43.65
CA THR A 31 -5.16 1.77 43.17
C THR A 31 -5.65 2.15 41.77
N SER A 32 -4.74 2.30 40.81
CA SER A 32 -5.11 2.20 39.40
C SER A 32 -5.06 0.71 39.05
N ALA A 33 -6.03 -0.04 39.57
CA ALA A 33 -6.41 -1.27 38.91
C ALA A 33 -6.94 -0.83 37.54
N THR A 34 -6.12 -0.95 36.50
CA THR A 34 -6.65 -1.04 35.14
C THR A 34 -7.79 -2.05 35.19
N PRO A 35 -9.00 -1.74 34.70
CA PRO A 35 -10.04 -2.76 34.60
C PRO A 35 -9.41 -3.98 33.93
N ASP A 36 -9.52 -5.14 34.55
CA ASP A 36 -9.01 -6.38 33.97
C ASP A 36 -9.72 -6.56 32.62
N ASP A 37 -8.98 -6.36 31.53
CA ASP A 37 -9.55 -6.43 30.20
C ASP A 37 -9.79 -7.91 29.87
N GLN A 38 -11.01 -8.36 30.15
CA GLN A 38 -11.47 -9.72 29.90
C GLN A 38 -11.35 -10.15 28.43
N TYR A 39 -11.15 -9.20 27.51
CA TYR A 39 -11.02 -9.43 26.07
C TYR A 39 -9.59 -9.28 25.56
N LEU A 40 -8.59 -9.06 26.42
CA LEU A 40 -7.18 -8.89 26.02
C LEU A 40 -6.67 -10.04 25.12
N TRP A 41 -7.19 -11.26 25.31
CA TRP A 41 -6.81 -12.42 24.48
C TRP A 41 -7.22 -12.28 23.00
N LEU A 42 -8.16 -11.39 22.66
CA LEU A 42 -8.52 -11.09 21.26
C LEU A 42 -7.45 -10.26 20.54
N GLU A 43 -6.49 -9.64 21.25
CA GLU A 43 -5.38 -8.89 20.63
C GLU A 43 -4.38 -9.81 19.92
N ASP A 44 -4.32 -11.09 20.29
CA ASP A 44 -3.60 -12.10 19.51
C ASP A 44 -4.43 -12.49 18.29
N ILE A 45 -4.39 -11.66 17.25
CA ILE A 45 -5.22 -11.77 16.04
C ILE A 45 -4.96 -13.03 15.20
N HIS A 46 -3.89 -13.77 15.50
CA HIS A 46 -3.56 -15.04 14.84
C HIS A 46 -3.66 -16.24 15.80
N GLY A 47 -3.91 -15.99 17.08
CA GLY A 47 -4.04 -17.01 18.11
C GLY A 47 -5.26 -17.90 17.88
N THR A 48 -5.10 -19.19 18.17
CA THR A 48 -6.18 -20.19 18.02
C THR A 48 -7.44 -19.77 18.75
N LYS A 49 -7.34 -19.27 19.99
CA LYS A 49 -8.49 -18.85 20.79
C LYS A 49 -9.28 -17.71 20.10
N SER A 50 -8.57 -16.70 19.58
CA SER A 50 -9.14 -15.58 18.84
C SER A 50 -9.84 -16.04 17.57
N MET A 51 -9.18 -16.89 16.79
CA MET A 51 -9.76 -17.41 15.55
C MET A 51 -10.95 -18.33 15.77
N ASP A 52 -10.92 -19.19 16.79
CA ASP A 52 -12.07 -20.03 17.17
C ASP A 52 -13.28 -19.18 17.55
N TRP A 53 -13.05 -18.09 18.30
CA TRP A 53 -14.11 -17.14 18.61
C TRP A 53 -14.64 -16.44 17.37
N VAL A 54 -13.77 -15.98 16.46
CA VAL A 54 -14.18 -15.38 15.19
C VAL A 54 -15.02 -16.35 14.37
N HIS A 55 -14.62 -17.62 14.28
CA HIS A 55 -15.39 -18.65 13.59
C HIS A 55 -16.77 -18.87 14.21
N ALA A 56 -16.86 -18.91 15.54
CA ALA A 56 -18.13 -19.02 16.26
C ALA A 56 -19.05 -17.81 16.00
N GLN A 57 -18.52 -16.59 16.09
CA GLN A 57 -19.30 -15.36 15.82
C GLN A 57 -19.74 -15.27 14.35
N ASN A 58 -18.88 -15.67 13.42
CA ASN A 58 -19.22 -15.75 12.00
C ASN A 58 -20.37 -16.72 11.77
N ALA A 59 -20.34 -17.91 12.37
CA ALA A 59 -21.43 -18.89 12.23
C ALA A 59 -22.78 -18.34 12.74
N VAL A 60 -22.79 -17.64 13.88
CA VAL A 60 -23.99 -16.98 14.41
C VAL A 60 -24.52 -15.93 13.42
N THR A 61 -23.63 -15.10 12.88
CA THR A 61 -23.99 -14.04 11.93
C THR A 61 -24.51 -14.60 10.62
N GLN A 62 -23.85 -15.62 10.06
CA GLN A 62 -24.26 -16.28 8.83
C GLN A 62 -25.66 -16.88 8.97
N LYS A 63 -25.92 -17.59 10.07
CA LYS A 63 -27.25 -18.14 10.34
C LYS A 63 -28.34 -17.07 10.43
N ALA A 64 -28.03 -15.93 11.05
CA ALA A 64 -28.99 -14.85 11.23
C ALA A 64 -29.35 -14.13 9.91
N PHE A 65 -28.39 -13.98 8.99
CA PHE A 65 -28.53 -13.07 7.85
C PHE A 65 -28.46 -13.72 6.46
N MET A 66 -27.88 -14.92 6.31
CA MET A 66 -27.60 -15.53 5.01
C MET A 66 -28.58 -16.63 4.59
N GLU A 67 -29.50 -17.05 5.45
CA GLU A 67 -30.40 -18.18 5.19
C GLU A 67 -31.77 -17.78 4.59
N SER A 68 -31.94 -16.53 4.17
CA SER A 68 -33.23 -16.01 3.68
C SER A 68 -33.27 -15.85 2.15
N LEU A 69 -34.46 -16.01 1.56
CA LEU A 69 -34.67 -15.72 0.13
C LEU A 69 -34.34 -14.27 -0.24
N GLU A 70 -34.57 -13.33 0.68
CA GLU A 70 -34.24 -11.92 0.47
C GLU A 70 -32.73 -11.69 0.42
N PHE A 71 -31.96 -12.43 1.22
CA PHE A 71 -30.50 -12.40 1.13
C PHE A 71 -30.03 -12.89 -0.24
N ASP A 72 -30.53 -14.02 -0.73
CA ASP A 72 -30.14 -14.57 -2.04
C ASP A 72 -30.51 -13.62 -3.19
N LYS A 73 -31.70 -13.02 -3.12
CA LYS A 73 -32.13 -11.99 -4.07
C LYS A 73 -31.18 -10.79 -4.07
N THR A 74 -30.93 -10.21 -2.90
CA THR A 74 -30.04 -9.05 -2.75
C THR A 74 -28.62 -9.36 -3.23
N ARG A 75 -28.10 -10.53 -2.88
CA ARG A 75 -26.79 -11.02 -3.33
C ARG A 75 -26.76 -11.13 -4.86
N GLY A 76 -27.82 -11.66 -5.47
CA GLY A 76 -27.96 -11.77 -6.93
C GLY A 76 -27.94 -10.41 -7.62
N GLU A 77 -28.74 -9.45 -7.13
CA GLU A 77 -28.80 -8.07 -7.66
C GLU A 77 -27.45 -7.34 -7.55
N ILE A 78 -26.74 -7.51 -6.43
CA ILE A 78 -25.40 -6.94 -6.26
C ILE A 78 -24.40 -7.58 -7.25
N LEU A 79 -24.43 -8.91 -7.40
CA LEU A 79 -23.55 -9.61 -8.35
C LEU A 79 -23.86 -9.24 -9.79
N GLU A 80 -25.12 -9.03 -10.16
CA GLU A 80 -25.50 -8.57 -11.49
C GLU A 80 -24.77 -7.26 -11.86
N VAL A 81 -24.66 -6.33 -10.92
CA VAL A 81 -23.95 -5.06 -11.13
C VAL A 81 -22.43 -5.23 -11.08
N LEU A 82 -21.91 -5.96 -10.09
CA LEU A 82 -20.46 -6.13 -9.90
C LEU A 82 -19.81 -6.98 -10.98
N ASP A 83 -20.51 -7.98 -11.50
CA ASP A 83 -20.05 -8.85 -12.58
C ASP A 83 -20.41 -8.30 -13.97
N SER A 84 -21.09 -7.15 -14.04
CA SER A 84 -21.52 -6.57 -15.31
C SER A 84 -20.33 -6.24 -16.21
N GLU A 85 -20.38 -6.73 -17.45
CA GLU A 85 -19.43 -6.41 -18.51
C GLU A 85 -19.62 -4.99 -19.07
N ALA A 86 -20.76 -4.34 -18.76
CA ALA A 86 -21.07 -2.98 -19.22
C ALA A 86 -20.38 -1.87 -18.40
N ARG A 87 -19.63 -2.22 -17.35
CA ARG A 87 -18.90 -1.23 -16.54
C ARG A 87 -17.79 -0.57 -17.36
N ILE A 88 -17.64 0.74 -17.20
CA ILE A 88 -16.63 1.53 -17.91
C ILE A 88 -15.23 1.15 -17.38
N PRO A 89 -14.31 0.65 -18.22
CA PRO A 89 -12.94 0.36 -17.80
C PRO A 89 -12.18 1.68 -17.55
N ILE A 90 -11.82 1.94 -16.29
CA ILE A 90 -10.94 3.06 -15.95
C ILE A 90 -9.51 2.69 -16.38
N VAL A 91 -8.92 3.51 -17.24
CA VAL A 91 -7.62 3.25 -17.87
C VAL A 91 -6.54 4.23 -17.45
N HIS A 92 -5.32 3.73 -17.38
CA HIS A 92 -4.10 4.53 -17.24
C HIS A 92 -3.20 4.35 -18.45
N ARG A 93 -2.76 5.45 -19.06
CA ARG A 93 -1.84 5.40 -20.21
C ARG A 93 -0.41 5.14 -19.74
N ARG A 94 0.25 4.19 -20.39
CA ARG A 94 1.69 3.91 -20.27
C ARG A 94 2.23 3.65 -21.68
N GLY A 95 3.00 4.60 -22.20
CA GLY A 95 3.43 4.60 -23.61
C GLY A 95 2.23 4.60 -24.56
N ASP A 96 2.22 3.64 -25.48
CA ASP A 96 1.17 3.48 -26.51
C ASP A 96 -0.04 2.66 -26.04
N TYR A 97 0.00 2.13 -24.82
CA TYR A 97 -1.04 1.27 -24.27
C TYR A 97 -1.84 1.96 -23.16
N LEU A 98 -3.10 1.57 -23.06
CA LEU A 98 -4.02 1.87 -21.98
C LEU A 98 -4.17 0.61 -21.11
N TYR A 99 -3.92 0.75 -19.81
CA TYR A 99 -3.96 -0.35 -18.87
C TYR A 99 -5.17 -0.23 -17.95
N ASN A 100 -5.78 -1.37 -17.65
CA ASN A 100 -6.93 -1.49 -16.76
C ASN A 100 -6.75 -2.71 -15.86
N PHE A 101 -7.22 -2.63 -14.62
CA PHE A 101 -7.43 -3.79 -13.77
C PHE A 101 -8.93 -4.11 -13.76
N TRP A 102 -9.27 -5.37 -14.01
CA TRP A 102 -10.65 -5.80 -14.23
C TRP A 102 -10.98 -7.00 -13.38
N GLN A 103 -12.15 -7.00 -12.76
CA GLN A 103 -12.69 -8.12 -11.99
C GLN A 103 -14.12 -8.37 -12.44
N ASP A 104 -14.47 -9.63 -12.67
CA ASP A 104 -15.80 -10.07 -13.04
C ASP A 104 -16.04 -11.50 -12.54
N LYS A 105 -17.13 -12.12 -12.98
CA LYS A 105 -17.50 -13.48 -12.62
C LYS A 105 -16.43 -14.52 -13.00
N ALA A 106 -15.75 -14.34 -14.12
CA ALA A 106 -14.72 -15.25 -14.61
C ALA A 106 -13.37 -15.02 -13.92
N HIS A 107 -13.08 -13.76 -13.57
CA HIS A 107 -11.86 -13.31 -12.92
C HIS A 107 -12.16 -12.58 -11.60
N PRO A 108 -12.61 -13.29 -10.55
CA PRO A 108 -12.99 -12.66 -9.29
C PRO A 108 -11.79 -12.07 -8.53
N ARG A 109 -10.57 -12.60 -8.70
CA ARG A 109 -9.34 -11.98 -8.18
C ARG A 109 -8.79 -10.93 -9.11
N GLY A 110 -9.12 -11.02 -10.39
CA GLY A 110 -8.96 -9.97 -11.38
C GLY A 110 -7.79 -10.18 -12.32
N VAL A 111 -7.83 -9.43 -13.42
CA VAL A 111 -6.81 -9.40 -14.46
C VAL A 111 -6.30 -7.98 -14.66
N TRP A 112 -4.98 -7.83 -14.63
CA TRP A 112 -4.34 -6.65 -15.16
C TRP A 112 -4.18 -6.84 -16.67
N ARG A 113 -4.77 -5.93 -17.45
CA ARG A 113 -4.86 -6.03 -18.91
C ARG A 113 -4.52 -4.70 -19.57
N ARG A 114 -4.21 -4.75 -20.86
CA ARG A 114 -3.93 -3.56 -21.66
C ARG A 114 -4.59 -3.61 -23.04
N THR A 115 -4.77 -2.45 -23.64
CA THR A 115 -5.20 -2.29 -25.02
C THR A 115 -4.56 -1.05 -25.65
N THR A 116 -4.73 -0.83 -26.94
CA THR A 116 -4.28 0.40 -27.60
C THR A 116 -5.39 1.45 -27.61
N MET A 117 -5.06 2.72 -27.83
CA MET A 117 -6.09 3.76 -27.98
C MET A 117 -7.06 3.45 -29.14
N ALA A 118 -6.54 2.98 -30.27
CA ALA A 118 -7.36 2.65 -31.44
C ALA A 118 -8.32 1.46 -31.20
N GLU A 119 -7.93 0.49 -30.36
CA GLU A 119 -8.85 -0.56 -29.91
C GLU A 119 -9.86 -0.01 -28.90
N PHE A 120 -9.42 0.84 -27.97
CA PHE A 120 -10.25 1.39 -26.91
C PHE A 120 -11.42 2.25 -27.40
N GLU A 121 -11.28 2.88 -28.57
CA GLU A 121 -12.34 3.69 -29.20
C GLU A 121 -13.48 2.85 -29.82
N LYS A 122 -13.32 1.53 -29.91
CA LYS A 122 -14.35 0.63 -30.43
C LYS A 122 -15.41 0.32 -29.36
N ALA A 123 -16.59 -0.09 -29.82
CA ALA A 123 -17.66 -0.53 -28.93
C ALA A 123 -17.28 -1.76 -28.08
N ASP A 124 -16.47 -2.66 -28.65
CA ASP A 124 -15.92 -3.84 -27.97
C ASP A 124 -14.39 -3.88 -28.16
N PRO A 125 -13.63 -3.25 -27.25
CA PRO A 125 -12.18 -3.15 -27.35
C PRO A 125 -11.51 -4.49 -27.05
N LYS A 126 -10.55 -4.90 -27.88
CA LYS A 126 -9.74 -6.10 -27.58
C LYS A 126 -8.75 -5.83 -26.48
N TRP A 127 -8.79 -6.64 -25.43
CA TRP A 127 -7.83 -6.58 -24.31
C TRP A 127 -6.81 -7.70 -24.38
N GLU A 128 -5.56 -7.34 -24.13
CA GLU A 128 -4.47 -8.28 -23.90
C GLU A 128 -4.25 -8.45 -22.39
N THR A 129 -4.33 -9.68 -21.88
CA THR A 129 -3.99 -9.98 -20.49
C THR A 129 -2.48 -9.80 -20.27
N VAL A 130 -2.14 -9.03 -19.24
CA VAL A 130 -0.76 -8.78 -18.80
C VAL A 130 -0.43 -9.67 -17.60
N LEU A 131 -1.29 -9.69 -16.58
CA LEU A 131 -1.17 -10.55 -15.41
C LEU A 131 -2.55 -11.00 -14.94
N ASP A 132 -2.74 -12.30 -14.81
CA ASP A 132 -3.97 -12.91 -14.27
C ASP A 132 -3.74 -13.30 -12.80
N ILE A 133 -4.48 -12.66 -11.89
CA ILE A 133 -4.32 -12.87 -10.45
C ILE A 133 -5.02 -14.16 -9.99
N ASP A 134 -6.09 -14.59 -10.67
CA ASP A 134 -6.74 -15.86 -10.41
C ASP A 134 -5.79 -17.02 -10.74
N ALA A 135 -5.16 -16.97 -11.92
CA ALA A 135 -4.17 -17.96 -12.34
C ALA A 135 -2.93 -17.95 -11.43
N LEU A 136 -2.44 -16.77 -11.03
CA LEU A 136 -1.31 -16.65 -10.10
C LEU A 136 -1.63 -17.28 -8.74
N ASN A 137 -2.83 -17.00 -8.20
CA ASN A 137 -3.28 -17.57 -6.94
C ASN A 137 -3.40 -19.09 -6.99
N GLN A 138 -3.93 -19.62 -8.09
CA GLN A 138 -4.00 -21.06 -8.30
C GLN A 138 -2.60 -21.69 -8.36
N ALA A 139 -1.67 -21.09 -9.10
CA ALA A 139 -0.31 -21.60 -9.26
C ALA A 139 0.48 -21.61 -7.95
N GLU A 140 0.29 -20.60 -7.10
CA GLU A 140 1.06 -20.44 -5.86
C GLU A 140 0.34 -20.96 -4.61
N GLY A 141 -0.94 -21.34 -4.71
CA GLY A 141 -1.76 -21.69 -3.55
C GLY A 141 -1.94 -20.51 -2.57
N LYS A 142 -2.01 -19.29 -3.11
CA LYS A 142 -2.09 -18.03 -2.34
C LYS A 142 -3.43 -17.33 -2.57
N LYS A 143 -3.66 -16.26 -1.80
CA LYS A 143 -4.83 -15.37 -1.90
C LYS A 143 -4.36 -13.93 -2.09
N TRP A 144 -3.54 -13.70 -3.10
CA TRP A 144 -3.07 -12.40 -3.52
C TRP A 144 -4.25 -11.51 -3.94
N VAL A 145 -4.17 -10.27 -3.49
CA VAL A 145 -4.95 -9.14 -3.96
C VAL A 145 -3.99 -8.17 -4.63
N PHE A 146 -4.24 -7.83 -5.89
CA PHE A 146 -3.42 -6.86 -6.63
C PHE A 146 -3.61 -5.45 -6.05
N LYS A 147 -2.52 -4.82 -5.62
CA LYS A 147 -2.52 -3.47 -5.04
C LYS A 147 -1.99 -2.41 -6.01
N GLY A 148 -1.49 -2.82 -7.18
CA GLY A 148 -1.04 -1.91 -8.22
C GLY A 148 0.26 -2.36 -8.88
N ALA A 149 0.66 -1.59 -9.89
CA ALA A 149 1.93 -1.74 -10.60
C ALA A 149 2.54 -0.36 -10.87
N GLU A 150 3.66 -0.06 -10.21
CA GLU A 150 4.45 1.13 -10.47
C GLU A 150 5.45 0.83 -11.60
N CYS A 151 5.19 1.37 -12.78
CA CYS A 151 6.02 1.14 -13.96
C CYS A 151 6.96 2.32 -14.21
N MET A 152 8.24 2.02 -14.41
CA MET A 152 9.28 3.01 -14.59
C MET A 152 9.08 3.78 -15.90
N LYS A 153 8.86 5.10 -15.79
CA LYS A 153 8.81 6.03 -16.92
C LYS A 153 10.21 6.26 -17.51
N PRO A 154 10.34 6.61 -18.80
CA PRO A 154 9.27 6.75 -19.80
C PRO A 154 8.99 5.49 -20.62
N ASP A 155 9.87 4.47 -20.57
CA ASP A 155 9.77 3.31 -21.46
C ASP A 155 8.78 2.26 -20.97
N TYR A 156 8.45 2.27 -19.66
CA TYR A 156 7.52 1.33 -19.03
C TYR A 156 7.88 -0.14 -19.30
N VAL A 157 9.17 -0.47 -19.32
CA VAL A 157 9.64 -1.86 -19.49
C VAL A 157 9.50 -2.64 -18.17
N HIS A 158 9.92 -2.04 -17.06
CA HIS A 158 9.91 -2.66 -15.74
C HIS A 158 8.84 -2.03 -14.85
N CYS A 159 8.14 -2.87 -14.10
CA CYS A 159 7.19 -2.47 -13.08
C CYS A 159 7.48 -3.14 -11.74
N LEU A 160 7.14 -2.48 -10.65
CA LEU A 160 7.05 -3.06 -9.32
C LEU A 160 5.58 -3.38 -9.06
N VAL A 161 5.24 -4.66 -9.04
CA VAL A 161 3.89 -5.16 -8.80
C VAL A 161 3.73 -5.47 -7.31
N SER A 162 2.71 -4.88 -6.68
CA SER A 162 2.42 -5.05 -5.26
C SER A 162 1.24 -6.02 -5.08
N LEU A 163 1.47 -7.09 -4.30
CA LEU A 163 0.50 -8.15 -4.03
C LEU A 163 0.29 -8.28 -2.51
N SER A 164 -0.93 -8.09 -2.04
CA SER A 164 -1.26 -8.25 -0.63
C SER A 164 -1.82 -9.64 -0.33
N PRO A 165 -1.35 -10.35 0.71
CA PRO A 165 -1.97 -11.59 1.16
C PRO A 165 -3.30 -11.26 1.85
N GLY A 166 -4.42 -11.66 1.25
CA GLY A 166 -5.74 -11.46 1.84
C GLY A 166 -6.26 -10.02 1.85
N GLY A 167 -5.53 -9.07 1.26
CA GLY A 167 -6.01 -7.71 1.00
C GLY A 167 -5.70 -6.66 2.05
N GLY A 168 -4.88 -6.97 3.06
CA GLY A 168 -4.39 -5.98 4.03
C GLY A 168 -3.46 -4.91 3.46
N ASP A 169 -2.86 -4.10 4.33
CA ASP A 169 -1.95 -3.02 3.95
C ASP A 169 -0.57 -3.54 3.54
N ALA A 170 -0.13 -4.66 4.12
CA ALA A 170 1.16 -5.25 3.81
C ALA A 170 1.14 -5.89 2.41
N VAL A 171 2.23 -5.73 1.68
CA VAL A 171 2.40 -6.20 0.31
C VAL A 171 3.74 -6.90 0.14
N GLU A 172 3.74 -7.95 -0.68
CA GLU A 172 4.93 -8.44 -1.35
C GLU A 172 5.11 -7.64 -2.63
N VAL A 173 6.33 -7.21 -2.93
CA VAL A 173 6.63 -6.48 -4.17
C VAL A 173 7.51 -7.35 -5.06
N ARG A 174 7.14 -7.46 -6.33
CA ARG A 174 7.88 -8.21 -7.35
C ARG A 174 8.12 -7.37 -8.58
N GLU A 175 9.33 -7.41 -9.09
CA GLU A 175 9.63 -6.83 -10.39
C GLU A 175 8.98 -7.64 -11.52
N PHE A 176 8.36 -6.92 -12.45
CA PHE A 176 7.63 -7.45 -13.58
C PHE A 176 8.13 -6.82 -14.88
N ASP A 177 8.40 -7.64 -15.88
CA ASP A 177 8.78 -7.23 -17.22
C ASP A 177 7.54 -7.18 -18.13
N LEU A 178 7.20 -5.98 -18.59
CA LEU A 178 6.00 -5.74 -19.40
C LEU A 178 6.07 -6.32 -20.82
N PRO A 179 7.22 -6.34 -21.53
CA PRO A 179 7.33 -6.99 -22.83
C PRO A 179 7.07 -8.50 -22.79
N SER A 180 7.69 -9.21 -21.86
CA SER A 180 7.53 -10.67 -21.69
C SER A 180 6.28 -11.05 -20.89
N LYS A 181 5.69 -10.09 -20.15
CA LYS A 181 4.54 -10.30 -19.27
C LYS A 181 4.80 -11.34 -18.18
N SER A 182 5.99 -11.26 -17.58
CA SER A 182 6.40 -12.20 -16.54
C SER A 182 7.15 -11.49 -15.42
N PHE A 183 7.15 -12.10 -14.23
CA PHE A 183 8.01 -11.66 -13.15
C PHE A 183 9.48 -11.86 -13.52
N VAL A 184 10.31 -10.86 -13.23
CA VAL A 184 11.75 -10.90 -13.51
C VAL A 184 12.41 -11.85 -12.53
N LYS A 185 13.06 -12.89 -13.07
CA LYS A 185 13.88 -13.79 -12.26
C LYS A 185 15.04 -13.02 -11.66
N ASP A 186 15.25 -13.16 -10.34
CA ASP A 186 16.29 -12.47 -9.59
C ASP A 186 16.21 -10.92 -9.69
N GLY A 187 15.00 -10.40 -9.99
CA GLY A 187 14.70 -8.96 -9.99
C GLY A 187 14.51 -8.39 -8.58
N PHE A 188 14.05 -7.14 -8.50
CA PHE A 188 13.66 -6.55 -7.22
C PHE A 188 12.50 -7.35 -6.60
N PHE A 189 12.73 -7.88 -5.40
CA PHE A 189 11.78 -8.65 -4.63
C PHE A 189 11.81 -8.18 -3.18
N LEU A 190 10.64 -7.83 -2.63
CA LEU A 190 10.47 -7.45 -1.23
C LEU A 190 9.43 -8.36 -0.59
N PRO A 191 9.75 -9.01 0.55
CA PRO A 191 8.79 -9.85 1.27
C PRO A 191 7.63 -9.00 1.82
N VAL A 192 6.56 -9.68 2.25
CA VAL A 192 5.36 -9.04 2.79
C VAL A 192 5.70 -8.11 3.97
N ALA A 193 5.51 -6.81 3.77
CA ALA A 193 5.58 -5.79 4.81
C ALA A 193 4.75 -4.56 4.39
N LYS A 194 4.55 -3.60 5.31
CA LYS A 194 4.12 -2.26 4.90
C LYS A 194 5.32 -1.57 4.27
N THR A 195 5.36 -1.55 2.95
CA THR A 195 6.53 -1.18 2.16
C THR A 195 6.25 0.07 1.34
N GLU A 196 7.22 0.96 1.30
CA GLU A 196 7.33 2.03 0.31
C GLU A 196 8.50 1.70 -0.63
N VAL A 197 8.25 1.69 -1.92
CA VAL A 197 9.29 1.42 -2.92
C VAL A 197 8.98 2.23 -4.16
N GLY A 198 10.00 2.83 -4.74
CA GLY A 198 9.86 3.65 -5.94
C GLY A 198 11.13 3.60 -6.78
N TRP A 199 10.96 3.63 -8.09
CA TRP A 199 12.12 3.59 -8.99
C TRP A 199 13.01 4.83 -8.81
N ILE A 200 14.33 4.67 -8.99
CA ILE A 200 15.30 5.76 -9.28
C ILE A 200 15.76 5.65 -10.74
N ASP A 201 16.18 4.46 -11.15
CA ASP A 201 16.50 4.11 -12.54
C ASP A 201 16.38 2.59 -12.74
N ALA A 202 16.78 2.07 -13.90
CA ALA A 202 16.67 0.64 -14.23
C ALA A 202 17.40 -0.29 -13.24
N ASN A 203 18.38 0.22 -12.49
CA ASN A 203 19.24 -0.53 -11.58
C ASN A 203 19.09 -0.09 -10.11
N HIS A 204 18.28 0.93 -9.81
CA HIS A 204 18.18 1.48 -8.46
C HIS A 204 16.73 1.79 -8.08
N VAL A 205 16.37 1.45 -6.85
CA VAL A 205 15.09 1.81 -6.22
C VAL A 205 15.33 2.46 -4.87
N TYR A 206 14.46 3.39 -4.49
CA TYR A 206 14.28 3.70 -3.07
C TYR A 206 13.40 2.63 -2.44
N VAL A 207 13.73 2.22 -1.23
CA VAL A 207 13.02 1.19 -0.48
C VAL A 207 12.97 1.52 1.01
N GLY A 208 11.77 1.65 1.55
CA GLY A 208 11.44 1.57 2.96
C GLY A 208 10.63 0.31 3.21
N THR A 209 11.12 -0.58 4.06
CA THR A 209 10.46 -1.86 4.37
C THR A 209 10.93 -2.36 5.73
N ASP A 210 10.37 -3.48 6.20
CA ASP A 210 10.87 -4.15 7.39
C ASP A 210 12.27 -4.74 7.12
N PHE A 211 13.30 -4.05 7.62
CA PHE A 211 14.70 -4.49 7.62
C PHE A 211 15.07 -5.24 8.92
N GLY A 212 14.08 -5.55 9.77
CA GLY A 212 14.26 -6.13 11.09
C GLY A 212 13.99 -5.14 12.24
N PRO A 213 14.34 -5.53 13.49
CA PRO A 213 14.02 -4.75 14.68
C PRO A 213 14.44 -3.28 14.59
N GLY A 214 13.51 -2.37 14.87
CA GLY A 214 13.74 -0.93 14.85
C GLY A 214 13.70 -0.28 13.46
N SER A 215 13.39 -1.02 12.39
CA SER A 215 13.26 -0.45 11.04
C SER A 215 11.89 0.18 10.74
N MET A 216 10.89 -0.12 11.57
CA MET A 216 9.51 0.35 11.45
C MET A 216 9.18 1.36 12.55
N THR A 217 8.23 2.26 12.27
CA THR A 217 7.64 3.18 13.25
C THR A 217 6.66 2.44 14.17
N LYS A 218 6.22 3.07 15.25
CA LYS A 218 5.15 2.52 16.11
C LYS A 218 3.83 2.31 15.36
N SER A 219 3.63 3.04 14.25
CA SER A 219 2.49 2.89 13.35
C SER A 219 2.67 1.76 12.32
N SER A 220 3.72 0.93 12.44
CA SER A 220 4.06 -0.20 11.56
C SER A 220 4.45 0.15 10.12
N TYR A 221 4.79 1.42 9.85
CA TYR A 221 5.27 1.88 8.54
C TYR A 221 6.80 2.05 8.53
N PRO A 222 7.44 2.18 7.35
CA PRO A 222 8.90 2.36 7.29
C PRO A 222 9.37 3.58 8.08
N ARG A 223 10.35 3.37 8.96
CA ARG A 223 11.13 4.44 9.62
C ARG A 223 12.43 4.74 8.87
N ILE A 224 12.92 3.73 8.15
CA ILE A 224 14.19 3.77 7.41
C ILE A 224 13.89 3.67 5.93
N VAL A 225 14.47 4.59 5.15
CA VAL A 225 14.49 4.50 3.69
C VAL A 225 15.93 4.35 3.20
N LYS A 226 16.11 3.46 2.22
CA LYS A 226 17.39 3.11 1.63
C LYS A 226 17.36 3.20 0.11
N GLU A 227 18.53 3.35 -0.48
CA GLU A 227 18.76 3.19 -1.92
C GLU A 227 19.28 1.77 -2.16
N TRP A 228 18.57 0.98 -2.97
CA TRP A 228 18.89 -0.41 -3.24
C TRP A 228 19.29 -0.62 -4.70
N THR A 229 20.47 -1.21 -4.90
CA THR A 229 21.01 -1.54 -6.22
C THR A 229 20.63 -2.95 -6.64
N ARG A 230 20.18 -3.10 -7.88
CA ARG A 230 19.88 -4.38 -8.54
C ARG A 230 21.03 -5.38 -8.39
N GLY A 231 20.69 -6.64 -8.19
CA GLY A 231 21.67 -7.74 -8.09
C GLY A 231 22.46 -7.77 -6.78
N THR A 232 22.16 -6.87 -5.84
CA THR A 232 22.72 -6.89 -4.48
C THR A 232 21.68 -7.36 -3.47
N PRO A 233 22.06 -8.00 -2.36
CA PRO A 233 21.10 -8.35 -1.32
C PRO A 233 20.46 -7.08 -0.71
N LEU A 234 19.19 -7.16 -0.32
CA LEU A 234 18.46 -6.04 0.30
C LEU A 234 19.18 -5.47 1.54
N SER A 235 19.88 -6.33 2.28
CA SER A 235 20.66 -5.94 3.46
C SER A 235 21.83 -5.01 3.15
N SER A 236 22.35 -4.99 1.91
CA SER A 236 23.41 -4.06 1.48
C SER A 236 22.90 -2.75 0.92
N ALA A 237 21.57 -2.52 0.90
CA ALA A 237 21.01 -1.23 0.51
C ALA A 237 21.57 -0.10 1.38
N LYS A 238 21.85 1.04 0.78
CA LYS A 238 22.52 2.18 1.41
C LYS A 238 21.51 3.05 2.13
N LEU A 239 21.78 3.40 3.39
CA LEU A 239 20.92 4.31 4.15
C LEU A 239 20.80 5.66 3.44
N VAL A 240 19.57 6.13 3.26
CA VAL A 240 19.27 7.46 2.75
C VAL A 240 18.80 8.35 3.90
N TYR A 241 17.85 7.86 4.70
CA TYR A 241 17.36 8.57 5.87
C TYR A 241 16.79 7.62 6.92
N GLU A 242 16.84 8.04 8.18
CA GLU A 242 16.27 7.34 9.33
C GLU A 242 15.45 8.33 10.17
N GLY A 243 14.14 8.10 10.24
CA GLY A 243 13.21 8.88 11.06
C GLY A 243 13.17 8.44 12.52
N LYS A 244 12.28 9.05 13.28
CA LYS A 244 12.03 8.74 14.70
C LYS A 244 11.02 7.59 14.82
N PRO A 245 11.03 6.84 15.93
CA PRO A 245 10.02 5.81 16.18
C PRO A 245 8.58 6.31 16.21
N ASP A 246 8.38 7.59 16.57
CA ASP A 246 7.07 8.24 16.70
C ASP A 246 6.62 8.96 15.43
N ASP A 247 7.47 9.04 14.39
CA ASP A 247 7.02 9.52 13.08
C ASP A 247 5.98 8.54 12.51
N LEU A 248 5.08 9.00 11.66
CA LEU A 248 4.12 8.14 10.97
C LEU A 248 4.84 7.23 9.97
N THR A 249 5.59 7.81 9.03
CA THR A 249 6.37 7.09 8.03
C THR A 249 7.48 7.94 7.40
N VAL A 250 8.47 7.28 6.81
CA VAL A 250 9.57 7.88 6.04
C VAL A 250 9.63 7.24 4.66
N GLY A 251 9.64 8.08 3.63
CA GLY A 251 9.73 7.68 2.23
C GLY A 251 10.78 8.46 1.46
N ALA A 252 11.13 7.95 0.28
CA ALA A 252 11.95 8.68 -0.69
C ALA A 252 11.41 8.46 -2.10
N SER A 253 11.52 9.48 -2.94
CA SER A 253 11.02 9.46 -4.30
C SER A 253 11.99 10.14 -5.25
N TYR A 254 11.90 9.77 -6.52
CA TYR A 254 12.66 10.39 -7.59
C TYR A 254 11.70 10.98 -8.64
N ASP A 255 11.75 12.30 -8.79
CA ASP A 255 11.07 13.01 -9.85
C ASP A 255 11.87 12.90 -11.15
N ARG A 256 11.23 12.33 -12.16
CA ARG A 256 11.78 12.09 -13.51
C ARG A 256 11.39 13.16 -14.52
N THR A 257 10.84 14.28 -14.08
CA THR A 257 10.47 15.37 -14.98
C THR A 257 11.70 15.83 -15.75
N LYS A 258 11.70 15.62 -17.06
CA LYS A 258 12.86 15.86 -17.93
C LYS A 258 13.38 17.29 -17.76
N GLY A 259 14.64 17.43 -17.37
CA GLY A 259 15.30 18.72 -17.09
C GLY A 259 15.05 19.31 -15.69
N PHE A 260 14.27 18.64 -14.85
CA PHE A 260 13.96 19.00 -13.47
C PHE A 260 14.12 17.80 -12.52
N GLU A 261 14.97 16.84 -12.89
CA GLU A 261 15.19 15.60 -12.16
C GLU A 261 15.69 15.87 -10.74
N ARG A 262 15.02 15.30 -9.74
CA ARG A 262 15.29 15.56 -8.31
C ARG A 262 14.91 14.37 -7.45
N ASP A 263 15.66 14.20 -6.37
CA ASP A 263 15.39 13.21 -5.34
C ASP A 263 14.83 13.90 -4.10
N TYR A 264 13.80 13.31 -3.51
CA TYR A 264 13.16 13.81 -2.30
C TYR A 264 13.13 12.75 -1.21
N VAL A 265 13.25 13.19 0.04
CA VAL A 265 12.92 12.40 1.22
C VAL A 265 11.76 13.07 1.92
N GLY A 266 10.70 12.32 2.20
CA GLY A 266 9.56 12.76 2.98
C GLY A 266 9.55 12.11 4.35
N VAL A 267 9.36 12.91 5.40
CA VAL A 267 9.16 12.44 6.76
C VAL A 267 7.79 12.90 7.19
N GLN A 268 6.84 11.97 7.26
CA GLN A 268 5.52 12.25 7.80
C GLN A 268 5.57 12.06 9.30
N GLN A 269 5.50 13.16 10.04
CA GLN A 269 5.64 13.17 11.51
C GLN A 269 4.36 12.67 12.16
N ASP A 270 3.22 13.13 11.65
CA ASP A 270 1.88 12.69 12.00
C ASP A 270 0.96 12.79 10.76
N PHE A 271 -0.34 12.63 10.94
CA PHE A 271 -1.30 12.69 9.84
C PHE A 271 -1.34 14.05 9.11
N TYR A 272 -0.92 15.13 9.76
CA TYR A 272 -1.03 16.50 9.27
C TYR A 272 0.33 17.09 8.93
N HIS A 273 1.36 16.84 9.75
CA HIS A 273 2.66 17.48 9.64
C HIS A 273 3.70 16.60 8.95
N ARG A 274 4.53 17.23 8.11
CA ARG A 274 5.62 16.59 7.38
C ARG A 274 6.83 17.51 7.19
N GLU A 275 7.97 16.88 6.95
CA GLU A 275 9.17 17.53 6.47
C GLU A 275 9.55 16.94 5.10
N ILE A 276 9.97 17.81 4.18
CA ILE A 276 10.47 17.41 2.87
C ILE A 276 11.92 17.85 2.74
N PHE A 277 12.78 16.94 2.29
CA PHE A 277 14.18 17.19 2.04
C PHE A 277 14.46 17.00 0.55
N LEU A 278 15.18 17.94 -0.06
CA LEU A 278 15.80 17.74 -1.36
C LEU A 278 17.12 16.98 -1.15
N ARG A 279 17.30 15.86 -1.84
CA ARG A 279 18.54 15.11 -1.86
C ARG A 279 19.37 15.52 -3.08
N LYS A 280 20.64 15.90 -2.86
CA LYS A 280 21.59 16.24 -3.92
C LYS A 280 23.00 15.85 -3.50
N ASP A 281 23.71 15.13 -4.36
CA ASP A 281 25.09 14.69 -4.13
C ASP A 281 25.27 13.96 -2.78
N GLY A 282 24.28 13.15 -2.40
CA GLY A 282 24.23 12.43 -1.12
C GLY A 282 23.87 13.27 0.11
N HIS A 283 23.68 14.58 -0.03
CA HIS A 283 23.30 15.48 1.05
C HIS A 283 21.81 15.77 1.03
N LEU A 284 21.23 15.99 2.21
CA LEU A 284 19.82 16.35 2.40
C LEU A 284 19.70 17.81 2.82
N ALA A 285 18.91 18.57 2.07
CA ALA A 285 18.56 19.96 2.39
C ALA A 285 17.04 20.03 2.68
N LYS A 286 16.67 20.37 3.91
CA LYS A 286 15.27 20.57 4.29
C LYS A 286 14.68 21.74 3.49
N LEU A 287 13.52 21.54 2.89
CA LEU A 287 12.77 22.61 2.23
C LEU A 287 12.06 23.45 3.29
N ASP A 288 12.12 24.77 3.13
CA ASP A 288 11.41 25.72 3.99
C ASP A 288 9.94 25.84 3.57
N LEU A 289 9.16 24.83 3.96
CA LEU A 289 7.73 24.73 3.71
C LEU A 289 6.99 24.65 5.06
N PRO A 290 5.76 25.19 5.17
CA PRO A 290 4.90 24.92 6.31
C PRO A 290 4.71 23.40 6.46
N SER A 291 4.80 22.88 7.69
CA SER A 291 4.79 21.43 7.91
C SER A 291 3.43 20.80 7.60
N ASP A 292 2.34 21.55 7.63
CA ASP A 292 0.98 21.12 7.31
C ASP A 292 0.62 21.32 5.82
N ALA A 293 1.53 21.85 5.00
CA ALA A 293 1.28 22.07 3.58
C ALA A 293 1.46 20.79 2.74
N ASP A 294 0.57 20.60 1.76
CA ASP A 294 0.72 19.59 0.71
C ASP A 294 1.84 20.00 -0.26
N PHE A 295 2.77 19.07 -0.48
CA PHE A 295 3.88 19.23 -1.40
C PHE A 295 3.62 18.40 -2.66
N SER A 296 3.78 19.02 -3.83
CA SER A 296 3.76 18.32 -5.12
C SER A 296 4.81 18.94 -6.03
N THR A 297 5.42 18.10 -6.85
CA THR A 297 6.35 18.50 -7.91
C THR A 297 5.74 18.40 -9.30
N ASP A 298 4.49 17.93 -9.37
CA ASP A 298 3.77 17.80 -10.63
C ASP A 298 3.53 19.18 -11.25
N ARG A 299 3.80 19.27 -12.55
CA ARG A 299 3.45 20.40 -13.41
C ARG A 299 2.24 20.08 -14.27
#